data_AF-A0ABD1CFA7-F1
#
_entry.id   AF-A0ABD1CFA7-F1
#
_cell.length_a   1.000
_cell.length_b   1.000
_cell.length_c   1.000
_cell.angle_alpha   90.00
_cell.angle_beta   90.00
_cell.angle_gamma   90.00
#
_symmetry.space_group_name_H-M   'P 1'
#
loop_
_entity.id
_entity.type
_entity.pdbx_description
1 polymer ?
#
loop_
_entity_poly.entity_id
_entity_poly.type
_entity_poly.pdbx_seq_one_letter_code
_entity_poly.pdbx_strand_id
1 'polypeptide(L)'
;MSDPLVCQEDEVEGERYNPEYNPPVEAGESAVLEISPLNLSYTESETNPEYLEESEEEDEPSYNEATVPTSMCLELSTASAKLFQTKFHFVGVFYLRMFKSQRLAGPICTADITGNSMAEITANIWEHASAHVSRDVIVETIEGGPIVRQLLNPEKKDRAGAPSTEELFKCMDELKQLHPNYTALHSAWEKWANFVLSHTADLRAKLMREAPPDDYLFLFRSVATTEGEQLIATRQGLSVARTVLTSYFTKVEVFGELADQNFENAVKLQQLARELKAQGESTTAMLDAFESSLPPVEVEFSRKLGGQVTNADDNEHMPR
;
A
#
# COMPACT_ATOMS: atom_id res chain seq x y z
N MET A 1 60.66 5.84 -13.44
CA MET A 1 60.20 6.04 -14.81
C MET A 1 59.23 4.92 -15.08
N SER A 2 57.94 5.23 -14.95
CA SER A 2 56.86 4.25 -14.97
C SER A 2 56.03 4.52 -16.22
N ASP A 3 55.95 3.54 -17.10
CA ASP A 3 55.16 3.62 -18.34
C ASP A 3 53.65 3.59 -18.03
N PRO A 4 52.83 4.37 -18.75
CA PRO A 4 51.38 4.34 -18.57
C PRO A 4 50.77 3.21 -19.40
N LEU A 5 49.91 2.42 -18.74
CA LEU A 5 49.06 1.41 -19.35
C LEU A 5 48.08 2.07 -20.34
N VAL A 6 48.19 1.66 -21.61
CA VAL A 6 47.27 1.99 -22.69
C VAL A 6 46.06 1.06 -22.58
N CYS A 7 44.88 1.62 -22.30
CA CYS A 7 43.61 0.90 -22.42
C CYS A 7 43.24 0.83 -23.92
N GLN A 8 43.12 -0.39 -24.45
CA GLN A 8 42.52 -0.63 -25.76
C GLN A 8 40.99 -0.67 -25.58
N GLU A 9 40.29 0.14 -26.36
CA GLU A 9 38.83 0.13 -26.48
C GLU A 9 38.46 -0.98 -27.48
N ASP A 10 37.79 -2.03 -26.99
CA ASP A 10 37.21 -3.07 -27.84
C ASP A 10 35.92 -2.54 -28.49
N GLU A 11 35.93 -2.45 -29.82
CA GLU A 11 34.75 -2.15 -30.64
C GLU A 11 33.74 -3.29 -30.53
N VAL A 12 32.58 -3.01 -29.94
CA VAL A 12 31.43 -3.92 -29.91
C VAL A 12 30.72 -3.86 -31.27
N GLU A 13 30.91 -4.89 -32.09
CA GLU A 13 30.17 -5.08 -33.34
C GLU A 13 28.67 -5.23 -33.05
N GLY A 14 27.88 -4.33 -33.64
CA GLY A 14 26.42 -4.31 -33.51
C GLY A 14 25.76 -5.50 -34.21
N GLU A 15 25.03 -6.30 -33.45
CA GLU A 15 24.16 -7.37 -33.96
C GLU A 15 23.04 -6.76 -34.82
N ARG A 16 22.98 -7.16 -36.10
CA ARG A 16 21.91 -6.79 -37.02
C ARG A 16 20.66 -7.60 -36.70
N TYR A 17 19.58 -6.90 -36.35
CA TYR A 17 18.24 -7.44 -36.17
C TYR A 17 17.73 -8.10 -37.46
N ASN A 18 17.36 -9.38 -37.38
CA ASN A 18 16.80 -10.16 -38.49
C ASN A 18 15.27 -10.24 -38.35
N PRO A 19 14.47 -9.56 -39.18
CA PRO A 19 13.01 -9.41 -38.99
C PRO A 19 12.17 -10.61 -39.47
N GLU A 20 12.76 -11.78 -39.77
CA GLU A 20 12.07 -12.86 -40.49
C GLU A 20 11.77 -14.11 -39.65
N TYR A 21 11.72 -14.01 -38.32
CA TYR A 21 11.33 -15.14 -37.48
C TYR A 21 9.82 -15.10 -37.15
N ASN A 22 9.05 -15.92 -37.85
CA ASN A 22 7.63 -16.15 -37.59
C ASN A 22 7.48 -17.54 -36.94
N PRO A 23 7.23 -17.64 -35.62
CA PRO A 23 7.10 -18.94 -34.97
C PRO A 23 5.81 -19.65 -35.41
N PRO A 24 5.82 -20.98 -35.53
CA PRO A 24 4.66 -21.75 -35.95
C PRO A 24 3.56 -21.71 -34.88
N VAL A 25 2.34 -21.46 -35.31
CA VAL A 25 1.12 -21.57 -34.50
C VAL A 25 0.83 -23.05 -34.31
N GLU A 26 1.18 -23.59 -33.14
CA GLU A 26 0.75 -24.94 -32.76
C GLU A 26 -0.73 -24.93 -32.37
N ALA A 27 -1.47 -25.81 -33.03
CA ALA A 27 -2.90 -26.02 -32.83
C ALA A 27 -3.15 -26.60 -31.44
N GLY A 28 -4.12 -26.01 -30.74
CA GLY A 28 -4.47 -26.36 -29.37
C GLY A 28 -5.03 -27.77 -29.23
N GLU A 29 -4.47 -28.51 -28.26
CA GLU A 29 -5.16 -29.60 -27.59
C GLU A 29 -5.68 -29.09 -26.24
N SER A 30 -7.02 -29.08 -26.10
CA SER A 30 -7.68 -28.82 -24.82
C SER A 30 -7.44 -29.99 -23.86
N ALA A 31 -6.59 -29.77 -22.86
CA ALA A 31 -6.53 -30.63 -21.69
C ALA A 31 -7.62 -30.21 -20.69
N VAL A 32 -8.63 -31.06 -20.52
CA VAL A 32 -9.62 -30.95 -19.44
C VAL A 32 -8.93 -31.39 -18.15
N LEU A 33 -8.63 -30.44 -17.26
CA LEU A 33 -8.13 -30.70 -15.91
C LEU A 33 -9.32 -30.99 -14.99
N GLU A 34 -9.57 -32.28 -14.75
CA GLU A 34 -10.51 -32.77 -13.75
C GLU A 34 -9.83 -32.70 -12.36
N ILE A 35 -10.14 -31.67 -11.59
CA ILE A 35 -9.61 -31.48 -10.23
C ILE A 35 -10.42 -32.36 -9.27
N SER A 36 -9.80 -33.45 -8.80
CA SER A 36 -10.31 -34.23 -7.67
C SER A 36 -10.03 -33.51 -6.34
N PRO A 37 -10.96 -33.53 -5.37
CA PRO A 37 -10.74 -32.92 -4.06
C PRO A 37 -9.74 -33.75 -3.23
N LEU A 38 -8.64 -33.12 -2.84
CA LEU A 38 -7.69 -33.68 -1.88
C LEU A 38 -8.30 -33.68 -0.47
N ASN A 39 -8.77 -34.85 -0.04
CA ASN A 39 -9.04 -35.15 1.37
C ASN A 39 -7.71 -35.15 2.13
N LEU A 40 -7.42 -34.08 2.87
CA LEU A 40 -6.40 -34.06 3.91
C LEU A 40 -6.96 -34.73 5.17
N SER A 41 -6.73 -36.04 5.31
CA SER A 41 -6.84 -36.72 6.59
C SER A 41 -5.57 -36.45 7.41
N TYR A 42 -5.73 -35.69 8.49
CA TYR A 42 -4.72 -35.46 9.51
C TYR A 42 -4.50 -36.77 10.28
N THR A 43 -3.30 -37.34 10.24
CA THR A 43 -2.91 -38.37 11.20
C THR A 43 -2.17 -37.70 12.35
N GLU A 44 -2.85 -37.58 13.48
CA GLU A 44 -2.27 -37.16 14.76
C GLU A 44 -1.30 -38.26 15.22
N SER A 45 -0.01 -37.92 15.33
CA SER A 45 0.97 -38.75 16.01
C SER A 45 1.05 -38.30 17.46
N GLU A 46 0.45 -39.10 18.35
CA GLU A 46 0.63 -39.05 19.78
C GLU A 46 2.12 -39.14 20.13
N THR A 47 2.66 -38.09 20.76
CA THR A 47 3.82 -38.23 21.64
C THR A 47 3.55 -37.39 22.89
N ASN A 48 3.22 -38.12 23.95
CA ASN A 48 3.04 -37.67 25.31
C ASN A 48 4.42 -37.52 25.97
N PRO A 49 4.76 -36.35 26.53
CA PRO A 49 5.66 -36.32 27.66
C PRO A 49 4.91 -35.84 28.90
N GLU A 50 4.70 -36.80 29.79
CA GLU A 50 4.35 -36.68 31.20
C GLU A 50 5.28 -35.64 31.88
N TYR A 51 4.77 -34.43 32.10
CA TYR A 51 5.34 -33.47 33.03
C TYR A 51 4.41 -33.35 34.24
N LEU A 52 4.95 -33.78 35.38
CA LEU A 52 4.39 -33.56 36.71
C LEU A 52 4.43 -32.05 37.02
N GLU A 53 3.24 -31.44 37.11
CA GLU A 53 3.05 -30.12 37.71
C GLU A 53 2.89 -30.28 39.23
N GLU A 54 3.89 -29.83 40.00
CA GLU A 54 3.69 -29.42 41.38
C GLU A 54 3.11 -27.99 41.34
N SER A 55 1.83 -27.87 41.70
CA SER A 55 1.12 -26.60 41.81
C SER A 55 1.33 -26.02 43.20
N GLU A 56 2.12 -24.95 43.29
CA GLU A 56 2.09 -24.02 44.41
C GLU A 56 0.95 -23.03 44.15
N GLU A 57 -0.09 -23.11 44.99
CA GLU A 57 -1.18 -22.13 45.05
C GLU A 57 -0.63 -20.77 45.51
N GLU A 58 -0.38 -19.86 44.56
CA GLU A 58 -0.20 -18.44 44.86
C GLU A 58 -1.52 -17.70 44.64
N ASP A 59 -1.99 -17.06 45.72
CA ASP A 59 -3.18 -16.21 45.80
C ASP A 59 -3.12 -15.05 44.78
N GLU A 60 -3.84 -15.19 43.68
CA GLU A 60 -4.11 -14.12 42.71
C GLU A 60 -4.95 -13.00 43.37
N PRO A 61 -4.49 -11.73 43.37
CA PRO A 61 -5.29 -10.62 43.87
C PRO A 61 -6.47 -10.36 42.93
N SER A 62 -7.67 -10.47 43.51
CA SER A 62 -8.97 -10.10 42.90
C SER A 62 -8.93 -8.72 42.25
N TYR A 63 -8.78 -8.69 40.92
CA TYR A 63 -9.00 -7.50 40.12
C TYR A 63 -10.50 -7.30 39.96
N ASN A 64 -11.01 -6.22 40.56
CA ASN A 64 -12.39 -5.78 40.38
C ASN A 64 -12.70 -5.65 38.88
N GLU A 65 -13.65 -6.45 38.45
CA GLU A 65 -14.20 -6.53 37.10
C GLU A 65 -14.71 -5.14 36.69
N ALA A 66 -13.87 -4.41 35.96
CA ALA A 66 -14.22 -3.11 35.40
C ALA A 66 -15.28 -3.35 34.32
N THR A 67 -16.54 -3.08 34.70
CA THR A 67 -17.71 -2.84 33.87
C THR A 67 -17.37 -2.69 32.39
N VAL A 68 -17.63 -3.76 31.61
CA VAL A 68 -17.52 -3.76 30.16
C VAL A 68 -18.37 -2.59 29.64
N PRO A 69 -17.79 -1.63 28.88
CA PRO A 69 -18.58 -0.51 28.39
C PRO A 69 -19.62 -1.04 27.41
N THR A 70 -20.86 -0.77 27.80
CA THR A 70 -22.08 -0.85 27.02
C THR A 70 -21.82 -0.62 25.54
N SER A 71 -22.28 -1.56 24.72
CA SER A 71 -22.45 -1.46 23.27
C SER A 71 -22.70 0.00 22.84
N MET A 72 -21.68 0.62 22.24
CA MET A 72 -21.81 1.96 21.68
C MET A 72 -22.78 1.85 20.50
N CYS A 73 -24.04 2.23 20.74
CA CYS A 73 -25.01 2.43 19.69
C CYS A 73 -24.50 3.62 18.86
N LEU A 74 -23.96 3.32 17.67
CA LEU A 74 -23.57 4.32 16.68
C LEU A 74 -24.85 4.99 16.16
N GLU A 75 -25.36 5.98 16.90
CA GLU A 75 -26.41 6.84 16.41
C GLU A 75 -25.80 7.74 15.32
N LEU A 76 -26.04 7.39 14.06
CA LEU A 76 -25.77 8.28 12.93
C LEU A 76 -26.56 9.57 13.15
N SER A 77 -25.86 10.64 13.52
CA SER A 77 -26.44 11.97 13.63
C SER A 77 -26.81 12.44 12.22
N THR A 78 -28.09 12.29 11.89
CA THR A 78 -28.69 12.56 10.59
C THR A 78 -28.82 14.06 10.32
N ALA A 79 -27.70 14.78 10.23
CA ALA A 79 -27.64 16.09 9.57
C ALA A 79 -27.71 15.90 8.03
N SER A 80 -28.83 15.34 7.57
CA SER A 80 -29.07 14.72 6.26
C SER A 80 -28.93 15.66 5.04
N ALA A 81 -28.95 16.98 5.21
CA ALA A 81 -28.99 17.90 4.07
C ALA A 81 -27.65 18.07 3.34
N LYS A 82 -26.51 17.89 4.03
CA LYS A 82 -25.17 18.04 3.41
C LYS A 82 -24.60 16.75 2.82
N LEU A 83 -25.10 15.60 3.26
CA LEU A 83 -24.59 14.28 2.86
C LEU A 83 -24.74 14.00 1.37
N PHE A 84 -25.78 14.52 0.72
CA PHE A 84 -26.02 14.29 -0.70
C PHE A 84 -25.12 15.13 -1.64
N GLN A 85 -24.36 16.09 -1.11
CA GLN A 85 -23.52 16.98 -1.91
C GLN A 85 -22.03 16.63 -1.88
N THR A 86 -21.62 15.68 -1.03
CA THR A 86 -20.21 15.31 -0.87
C THR A 86 -19.93 13.94 -1.46
N LYS A 87 -18.88 13.82 -2.28
CA LYS A 87 -18.46 12.55 -2.91
C LYS A 87 -17.99 11.51 -1.90
N PHE A 88 -17.43 11.95 -0.77
CA PHE A 88 -16.89 11.07 0.27
C PHE A 88 -17.55 11.38 1.61
N HIS A 89 -18.00 10.33 2.29
CA HIS A 89 -18.58 10.40 3.63
C HIS A 89 -18.25 9.13 4.41
N PHE A 90 -17.71 9.28 5.61
CA PHE A 90 -17.48 8.17 6.54
C PHE A 90 -17.42 8.67 7.99
N VAL A 91 -17.72 7.79 8.94
CA VAL A 91 -17.60 8.09 10.38
C VAL A 91 -16.17 7.81 10.83
N GLY A 92 -15.46 8.84 11.29
CA GLY A 92 -14.14 8.73 11.89
C GLY A 92 -14.22 8.49 13.39
N VAL A 93 -13.43 7.54 13.91
CA VAL A 93 -13.25 7.31 15.35
C VAL A 93 -11.87 7.77 15.76
N PHE A 94 -11.79 8.73 16.68
CA PHE A 94 -10.54 9.38 17.07
C PHE A 94 -10.05 8.84 18.41
N TYR A 95 -8.75 8.54 18.50
CA TYR A 95 -8.10 8.02 19.70
C TYR A 95 -6.95 8.95 20.11
N LEU A 96 -6.80 9.19 21.41
CA LEU A 96 -5.64 9.92 21.93
C LEU A 96 -4.53 8.95 22.25
N ARG A 97 -3.32 9.31 21.87
CA ARG A 97 -2.13 8.56 22.26
C ARG A 97 -1.07 9.51 22.79
N MET A 98 -0.71 9.34 24.05
CA MET A 98 0.32 10.16 24.69
C MET A 98 1.73 9.65 24.35
N PHE A 99 1.88 8.33 24.12
CA PHE A 99 3.17 7.69 23.84
C PHE A 99 3.08 6.62 22.73
N LYS A 100 4.15 6.46 21.94
CA LYS A 100 4.24 5.47 20.83
C LYS A 100 4.09 4.01 21.27
N SER A 101 4.15 3.70 22.56
CA SER A 101 3.95 2.35 23.13
C SER A 101 2.64 2.20 23.90
N GLN A 102 1.90 3.29 24.15
CA GLN A 102 0.66 3.23 24.93
C GLN A 102 -0.39 2.37 24.20
N ARG A 103 -1.05 1.46 24.91
CA ARG A 103 -2.25 0.77 24.40
C ARG A 103 -3.31 1.82 24.09
N LEU A 104 -4.07 1.63 23.01
CA LEU A 104 -5.13 2.55 22.63
C LEU A 104 -6.09 2.72 23.81
N ALA A 105 -6.24 3.95 24.28
CA ALA A 105 -7.30 4.29 25.21
C ALA A 105 -8.66 4.14 24.51
N GLY A 106 -9.76 4.29 25.25
CA GLY A 106 -11.08 4.42 24.64
C GLY A 106 -11.12 5.57 23.62
N PRO A 107 -12.02 5.52 22.63
CA PRO A 107 -12.15 6.59 21.65
C PRO A 107 -12.51 7.90 22.36
N ILE A 108 -11.85 9.00 21.97
CA ILE A 108 -12.14 10.33 22.52
C ILE A 108 -13.47 10.82 21.96
N CYS A 109 -13.64 10.68 20.65
CA CYS A 109 -14.79 11.17 19.92
C CYS A 109 -15.00 10.41 18.62
N THR A 110 -16.23 10.47 18.12
CA THR A 110 -16.63 10.06 16.78
C THR A 110 -17.10 11.29 16.03
N ALA A 111 -16.76 11.41 14.75
CA ALA A 111 -17.19 12.54 13.93
C ALA A 111 -17.45 12.10 12.48
N ASP A 112 -18.42 12.73 11.85
CA ASP A 112 -18.73 12.53 10.44
C ASP A 112 -17.73 13.30 9.58
N ILE A 113 -16.92 12.57 8.81
CA ILE A 113 -15.93 13.14 7.90
C ILE A 113 -16.54 13.22 6.51
N THR A 114 -16.61 14.43 5.96
CA THR A 114 -17.16 14.69 4.63
C THR A 114 -16.20 15.52 3.78
N GLY A 115 -16.22 15.31 2.46
CA GLY A 115 -15.45 16.14 1.53
C GLY A 115 -15.62 15.72 0.07
N ASN A 116 -15.28 16.64 -0.84
CA ASN A 116 -15.27 16.42 -2.30
C ASN A 116 -13.87 16.20 -2.86
N SER A 117 -12.83 16.43 -2.06
CA SER A 117 -11.43 16.22 -2.40
C SER A 117 -10.64 15.74 -1.19
N MET A 118 -9.45 15.17 -1.42
CA MET A 118 -8.58 14.71 -0.34
C MET A 118 -8.14 15.85 0.59
N ALA A 119 -7.97 17.06 0.06
CA ALA A 119 -7.61 18.24 0.86
C ALA A 119 -8.73 18.68 1.82
N GLU A 120 -9.99 18.56 1.40
CA GLU A 120 -11.14 18.82 2.28
C GLU A 120 -11.27 17.75 3.36
N ILE A 121 -11.08 16.48 3.01
CA ILE A 121 -11.13 15.37 3.96
C ILE A 121 -10.04 15.53 5.03
N THR A 122 -8.79 15.84 4.64
CA THR A 122 -7.71 16.03 5.62
C THR A 122 -7.93 17.27 6.49
N ALA A 123 -8.47 18.36 5.93
CA ALA A 123 -8.82 19.55 6.70
C ALA A 123 -9.91 19.26 7.74
N ASN A 124 -10.95 18.51 7.35
CA ASN A 124 -12.04 18.11 8.24
C ASN A 124 -11.54 17.18 9.37
N ILE A 125 -10.69 16.19 9.04
CA ILE A 125 -10.03 15.34 10.05
C ILE A 125 -9.20 16.20 11.02
N TRP A 126 -8.43 17.16 10.51
CA TRP A 126 -7.59 18.04 11.33
C TRP A 126 -8.41 18.96 12.23
N GLU A 127 -9.53 19.49 11.75
CA GLU A 127 -10.45 20.31 12.55
C GLU A 127 -10.89 19.56 13.82
N HIS A 128 -11.29 18.28 13.67
CA HIS A 128 -11.66 17.43 14.81
C HIS A 128 -10.46 17.01 15.67
N ALA A 129 -9.31 16.68 15.07
CA ALA A 129 -8.14 16.23 15.82
C ALA A 129 -7.44 17.35 16.59
N SER A 130 -7.41 18.57 16.04
CA SER A 130 -6.62 19.69 16.58
C SER A 130 -7.05 20.13 17.97
N ALA A 131 -8.34 20.00 18.31
CA ALA A 131 -8.86 20.27 19.65
C ALA A 131 -8.29 19.34 20.74
N HIS A 132 -7.77 18.18 20.33
CA HIS A 132 -7.22 17.17 21.24
C HIS A 132 -5.68 17.09 21.21
N VAL A 133 -5.02 17.89 20.37
CA VAL A 133 -3.55 17.96 20.32
C VAL A 133 -3.09 19.09 21.24
N SER A 134 -2.84 18.78 22.52
CA SER A 134 -2.07 19.67 23.39
C SER A 134 -0.58 19.37 23.27
N ARG A 135 0.25 20.42 23.18
CA ARG A 135 1.71 20.32 23.30
C ARG A 135 2.09 20.82 24.68
N ASP A 136 2.06 19.91 25.65
CA ASP A 136 2.56 20.23 26.98
C ASP A 136 4.09 20.07 26.99
N VAL A 137 4.79 21.19 27.18
CA VAL A 137 6.23 21.18 27.43
C VAL A 137 6.40 20.96 28.94
N ILE A 138 6.61 19.70 29.33
CA ILE A 138 6.88 19.36 30.74
C ILE A 138 8.28 19.84 31.08
N VAL A 139 8.36 20.95 31.82
CA VAL A 139 9.61 21.44 32.42
C VAL A 139 9.69 20.91 33.84
N GLU A 140 10.32 19.73 34.01
CA GLU A 140 10.63 19.20 35.33
C GLU A 140 11.64 20.12 36.02
N THR A 141 11.20 20.75 37.10
CA THR A 141 12.07 21.55 37.97
C THR A 141 12.54 20.64 39.10
N ILE A 142 13.77 20.16 39.03
CA ILE A 142 14.39 19.43 40.14
C ILE A 142 14.80 20.48 41.19
N GLU A 143 14.49 20.24 42.47
CA GLU A 143 14.85 21.09 43.59
C GLU A 143 16.37 21.38 43.57
N GLY A 144 16.76 22.60 43.17
CA GLY A 144 18.16 22.97 42.96
C GLY A 144 18.42 24.11 41.97
N GLY A 145 17.38 24.57 41.26
CA GLY A 145 17.46 25.73 40.36
C GLY A 145 17.43 25.33 38.88
N PRO A 146 17.34 26.30 37.95
CA PRO A 146 17.27 26.04 36.53
C PRO A 146 18.64 25.56 36.04
N ILE A 147 18.90 24.26 36.14
CA ILE A 147 19.95 23.63 35.34
C ILE A 147 19.43 23.63 33.91
N VAL A 148 19.85 24.66 33.18
CA VAL A 148 19.75 24.67 31.72
C VAL A 148 20.40 23.37 31.25
N ARG A 149 19.60 22.42 30.75
CA ARG A 149 20.03 21.16 30.12
C ARG A 149 20.83 21.40 28.82
N GLN A 150 21.60 22.48 28.75
CA GLN A 150 22.53 22.80 27.66
C GLN A 150 23.82 21.97 27.71
N LEU A 151 24.07 21.24 28.80
CA LEU A 151 25.27 20.39 28.95
C LEU A 151 25.03 18.90 28.66
N LEU A 152 23.82 18.49 28.27
CA LEU A 152 23.43 17.08 28.14
C LEU A 152 22.99 16.67 26.72
N ASN A 153 23.33 17.47 25.71
CA ASN A 153 22.84 17.28 24.35
C ASN A 153 23.96 16.82 23.42
N PRO A 154 23.75 15.81 22.54
CA PRO A 154 24.64 15.54 21.42
C PRO A 154 25.02 16.83 20.67
N GLU A 155 26.29 16.95 20.26
CA GLU A 155 26.86 18.17 19.66
C GLU A 155 26.07 18.63 18.42
N LYS A 156 25.38 17.71 17.71
CA LYS A 156 24.50 18.03 16.59
C LYS A 156 23.12 17.39 16.77
N LYS A 157 22.17 18.19 17.25
CA LYS A 157 20.75 17.84 17.24
C LYS A 157 20.06 18.32 15.96
N ASP A 158 19.09 17.53 15.51
CA ASP A 158 18.13 18.02 14.52
C ASP A 158 17.16 19.05 15.14
N ARG A 159 16.30 19.65 14.31
CA ARG A 159 15.30 20.64 14.77
C ARG A 159 14.30 20.07 15.79
N ALA A 160 14.20 18.75 15.92
CA ALA A 160 13.30 18.06 16.85
C ALA A 160 14.01 17.64 18.15
N GLY A 161 15.31 17.90 18.29
CA GLY A 161 16.09 17.58 19.48
C GLY A 161 16.57 16.13 19.55
N ALA A 162 16.38 15.35 18.48
CA ALA A 162 16.88 13.99 18.34
C ALA A 162 18.36 13.99 17.90
N PRO A 163 19.12 12.92 18.19
CA PRO A 163 20.45 12.74 17.61
C PRO A 163 20.37 12.81 16.08
N SER A 164 21.34 13.46 15.45
CA SER A 164 21.44 13.44 13.99
C SER A 164 21.48 11.99 13.49
N THR A 165 20.79 11.70 12.38
CA THR A 165 20.81 10.35 11.77
C THR A 165 22.23 9.89 11.47
N GLU A 166 23.12 10.81 11.11
CA GLU A 166 24.54 10.53 10.89
C GLU A 166 25.26 10.05 12.16
N GLU A 167 25.02 10.69 13.30
CA GLU A 167 25.61 10.30 14.59
C GLU A 167 25.07 8.94 15.05
N LEU A 168 23.78 8.68 14.80
CA LEU A 168 23.15 7.39 15.06
C LEU A 168 23.82 6.26 14.27
N PHE A 169 23.98 6.44 12.96
CA PHE A 169 24.63 5.43 12.12
C PHE A 169 26.09 5.19 12.53
N LYS A 170 26.83 6.26 12.85
CA LYS A 170 28.20 6.14 13.34
C LYS A 170 28.28 5.37 14.66
N CYS A 171 27.44 5.71 15.64
CA CYS A 171 27.37 5.00 16.92
C CYS A 171 26.99 3.52 16.72
N MET A 172 26.07 3.24 15.81
CA MET A 172 25.66 1.88 15.48
C MET A 172 26.80 1.06 14.87
N ASP A 173 27.59 1.64 13.96
CA ASP A 173 28.74 0.96 13.35
C ASP A 173 29.86 0.74 14.37
N GLU A 174 30.11 1.68 15.26
CA GLU A 174 31.02 1.52 16.40
C GLU A 174 30.58 0.38 17.34
N LEU A 175 29.27 0.28 17.64
CA LEU A 175 28.71 -0.82 18.44
C LEU A 175 28.92 -2.18 17.74
N LYS A 176 28.70 -2.28 16.43
CA LYS A 176 28.93 -3.53 15.67
C LYS A 176 30.40 -3.94 15.66
N GLN A 177 31.32 -2.97 15.60
CA GLN A 177 32.75 -3.23 15.63
C GLN A 177 33.21 -3.69 17.01
N LEU A 178 32.69 -3.09 18.08
CA LEU A 178 33.04 -3.44 19.46
C LEU A 178 32.46 -4.79 19.88
N HIS A 179 31.30 -5.16 19.35
CA HIS A 179 30.58 -6.37 19.73
C HIS A 179 30.34 -7.33 18.57
N PRO A 180 31.41 -7.94 17.99
CA PRO A 180 31.30 -8.84 16.84
C PRO A 180 30.56 -10.15 17.15
N ASN A 181 30.39 -10.48 18.42
CA ASN A 181 29.71 -11.67 18.92
C ASN A 181 28.18 -11.56 18.90
N TYR A 182 27.62 -10.38 18.68
CA TYR A 182 26.17 -10.21 18.54
C TYR A 182 25.77 -10.08 17.08
N THR A 183 24.68 -10.77 16.71
CA THR A 183 24.01 -10.62 15.43
C THR A 183 22.57 -10.22 15.67
N ALA A 184 22.13 -9.12 15.06
CA ALA A 184 20.77 -8.63 15.21
C ALA A 184 20.30 -7.88 13.96
N LEU A 185 18.99 -7.70 13.85
CA LEU A 185 18.38 -6.84 12.83
C LEU A 185 18.84 -5.40 12.99
N HIS A 186 18.89 -4.65 11.90
CA HIS A 186 19.30 -3.24 11.89
C HIS A 186 18.54 -2.40 12.94
N SER A 187 17.24 -2.60 13.06
CA SER A 187 16.38 -1.89 14.03
C SER A 187 16.73 -2.17 15.49
N ALA A 188 17.31 -3.33 15.82
CA ALA A 188 17.77 -3.63 17.17
C ALA A 188 19.04 -2.85 17.50
N TRP A 189 19.99 -2.82 16.55
CA TRP A 189 21.19 -1.99 16.66
C TRP A 189 20.85 -0.50 16.77
N GLU A 190 19.86 -0.04 16.01
CA GLU A 190 19.37 1.34 16.05
C GLU A 190 18.79 1.69 17.43
N LYS A 191 18.00 0.79 18.04
CA LYS A 191 17.47 0.99 19.40
C LYS A 191 18.59 1.09 20.44
N TRP A 192 19.60 0.22 20.33
CA TRP A 192 20.73 0.26 21.26
C TRP A 192 21.58 1.52 21.07
N ALA A 193 21.86 1.93 19.83
CA ALA A 193 22.56 3.18 19.54
C ALA A 193 21.79 4.40 20.08
N ASN A 194 20.47 4.44 19.90
CA ASN A 194 19.62 5.48 20.49
C ASN A 194 19.69 5.49 22.02
N PHE A 195 19.67 4.31 22.64
CA PHE A 195 19.83 4.18 24.09
C PHE A 195 21.20 4.72 24.56
N VAL A 196 22.29 4.41 23.86
CA VAL A 196 23.61 4.97 24.20
C VAL A 196 23.60 6.49 24.03
N LEU A 197 23.12 7.01 22.89
CA LEU A 197 23.15 8.43 22.57
C LEU A 197 22.23 9.28 23.45
N SER A 198 21.18 8.71 24.04
CA SER A 198 20.32 9.42 24.98
C SER A 198 20.97 9.70 26.35
N HIS A 199 22.09 9.02 26.67
CA HIS A 199 22.84 9.22 27.91
C HIS A 199 23.95 10.27 27.77
N THR A 200 24.55 10.65 28.91
CA THR A 200 25.61 11.67 28.98
C THR A 200 26.92 11.16 28.38
N ALA A 201 27.76 12.08 27.89
CA ALA A 201 29.02 11.72 27.22
C ALA A 201 29.93 10.82 28.07
N ASP A 202 30.00 11.07 29.38
CA ASP A 202 30.78 10.28 30.33
C ASP A 202 30.27 8.83 30.44
N LEU A 203 28.95 8.64 30.38
CA LEU A 203 28.30 7.33 30.46
C LEU A 203 28.30 6.60 29.11
N ARG A 204 28.30 7.33 27.98
CA ARG A 204 28.30 6.73 26.63
C ARG A 204 29.48 5.79 26.42
N ALA A 205 30.69 6.23 26.76
CA ALA A 205 31.89 5.41 26.58
C ALA A 205 31.86 4.12 27.41
N LYS A 206 31.18 4.15 28.57
CA LYS A 206 30.95 2.98 29.40
C LYS A 206 29.87 2.07 28.79
N LEU A 207 28.71 2.62 28.44
CA LEU A 207 27.58 1.89 27.84
C LEU A 207 27.94 1.25 26.49
N MET A 208 28.83 1.86 25.70
CA MET A 208 29.30 1.26 24.44
C MET A 208 30.11 -0.03 24.64
N ARG A 209 30.68 -0.26 25.83
CA ARG A 209 31.45 -1.47 26.15
C ARG A 209 30.61 -2.52 26.88
N GLU A 210 29.47 -2.14 27.41
CA GLU A 210 28.56 -3.05 28.10
C GLU A 210 27.71 -3.84 27.11
N ALA A 211 27.04 -4.88 27.59
CA ALA A 211 26.10 -5.65 26.77
C ALA A 211 24.86 -4.80 26.40
N PRO A 212 24.08 -5.21 25.38
CA PRO A 212 22.79 -4.59 25.11
C PRO A 212 21.91 -4.59 26.38
N PRO A 213 21.09 -3.55 26.63
CA PRO A 213 20.17 -3.53 27.75
C PRO A 213 19.28 -4.78 27.78
N ASP A 214 18.97 -5.29 28.97
CA ASP A 214 18.21 -6.53 29.17
C ASP A 214 16.87 -6.52 28.41
N ASP A 215 16.20 -5.37 28.39
CA ASP A 215 14.94 -5.12 27.66
C ASP A 215 15.04 -5.38 26.14
N TYR A 216 16.24 -5.39 25.57
CA TYR A 216 16.46 -5.64 24.14
C TYR A 216 17.28 -6.87 23.88
N LEU A 217 17.79 -7.54 24.91
CA LEU A 217 18.74 -8.65 24.76
C LEU A 217 18.16 -9.81 23.93
N PHE A 218 16.84 -10.03 24.01
CA PHE A 218 16.12 -11.02 23.19
C PHE A 218 16.14 -10.72 21.67
N LEU A 219 16.42 -9.48 21.27
CA LEU A 219 16.55 -9.08 19.86
C LEU A 219 17.94 -9.38 19.29
N PHE A 220 18.92 -9.61 20.17
CA PHE A 220 20.28 -9.94 19.79
C PHE A 220 20.47 -11.45 19.91
N ARG A 221 20.94 -12.05 18.82
CA ARG A 221 21.34 -13.45 18.80
C ARG A 221 22.85 -13.49 19.04
N SER A 222 23.31 -14.36 19.92
CA SER A 222 24.72 -14.72 19.93
C SER A 222 25.06 -15.34 18.58
N VAL A 223 26.21 -14.98 18.01
CA VAL A 223 26.74 -15.69 16.84
C VAL A 223 26.83 -17.18 17.20
N ALA A 224 26.22 -18.04 16.39
CA ALA A 224 26.23 -19.48 16.59
C ALA A 224 27.69 -19.96 16.65
N THR A 225 28.16 -20.27 17.85
CA THR A 225 29.54 -20.67 18.09
C THR A 225 29.80 -22.10 17.65
N THR A 226 28.74 -22.90 17.47
CA THR A 226 28.81 -24.29 17.03
C THR A 226 28.31 -24.47 15.60
N GLU A 227 28.93 -25.38 14.85
CA GLU A 227 28.50 -25.72 13.48
C GLU A 227 27.04 -26.21 13.44
N GLY A 228 26.60 -26.91 14.49
CA GLY A 228 25.21 -27.39 14.62
C GLY A 228 24.21 -26.25 14.72
N GLU A 229 24.47 -25.24 15.56
CA GLU A 229 23.62 -24.05 15.67
C GLU A 229 23.60 -23.25 14.36
N GLN A 230 24.74 -23.14 13.66
CA GLN A 230 24.80 -22.48 12.35
C GLN A 230 23.93 -23.19 11.32
N LEU A 231 23.96 -24.54 11.31
CA LEU A 231 23.12 -25.33 10.42
C LEU A 231 21.63 -25.16 10.73
N ILE A 232 21.25 -25.15 12.01
CA ILE A 232 19.85 -24.92 12.42
C ILE A 232 19.38 -23.52 12.01
N ALA A 233 20.19 -22.49 12.28
CA ALA A 233 19.89 -21.12 11.88
C ALA A 233 19.74 -20.98 10.35
N THR A 234 20.60 -21.66 9.59
CA THR A 234 20.53 -21.68 8.12
C THR A 234 19.26 -22.37 7.62
N ARG A 235 18.88 -23.50 8.21
CA ARG A 235 17.62 -24.21 7.88
C ARG A 235 16.39 -23.35 8.18
N GLN A 236 16.37 -22.68 9.32
CA GLN A 236 15.30 -21.75 9.68
C GLN A 236 15.24 -20.57 8.70
N GLY A 237 16.40 -19.99 8.36
CA GLY A 237 16.51 -18.92 7.37
C GLY A 237 15.99 -19.33 6.00
N LEU A 238 16.35 -20.53 5.53
CA LEU A 238 15.86 -21.09 4.27
C LEU A 238 14.35 -21.35 4.32
N SER A 239 13.83 -21.82 5.45
CA SER A 239 12.39 -21.98 5.62
C SER A 239 11.64 -20.65 5.51
N VAL A 240 12.13 -19.59 6.16
CA VAL A 240 11.54 -18.25 6.04
C VAL A 240 11.63 -17.74 4.60
N ALA A 241 12.79 -17.89 3.96
CA ALA A 241 12.98 -17.49 2.56
C ALA A 241 12.01 -18.22 1.63
N ARG A 242 11.79 -19.52 1.85
CA ARG A 242 10.82 -20.34 1.11
C ARG A 242 9.39 -19.82 1.32
N THR A 243 8.98 -19.55 2.54
CA THR A 243 7.64 -18.99 2.83
C THR A 243 7.42 -17.65 2.14
N VAL A 244 8.42 -16.77 2.17
CA VAL A 244 8.37 -15.47 1.48
C VAL A 244 8.26 -15.65 -0.03
N LEU A 245 9.06 -16.55 -0.61
CA LEU A 245 9.01 -16.87 -2.03
C LEU A 245 7.65 -17.44 -2.45
N THR A 246 7.10 -18.37 -1.68
CA THR A 246 5.74 -18.90 -1.89
C THR A 246 4.70 -17.78 -1.85
N SER A 247 4.80 -16.86 -0.89
CA SER A 247 3.90 -15.71 -0.82
C SER A 247 3.99 -14.81 -2.06
N TYR A 248 5.19 -14.60 -2.61
CA TYR A 248 5.36 -13.86 -3.86
C TYR A 248 4.74 -14.60 -5.04
N PHE A 249 4.93 -15.90 -5.17
CA PHE A 249 4.31 -16.69 -6.25
C PHE A 249 2.78 -16.60 -6.20
N THR A 250 2.16 -16.76 -5.02
CA THR A 250 0.71 -16.60 -4.87
C THR A 250 0.24 -15.20 -5.28
N LYS A 251 1.01 -14.14 -4.96
CA LYS A 251 0.66 -12.78 -5.39
C LYS A 251 0.77 -12.59 -6.91
N VAL A 252 1.76 -13.22 -7.54
CA VAL A 252 1.93 -13.18 -8.99
C VAL A 252 0.80 -13.94 -9.69
N GLU A 253 0.38 -15.08 -9.15
CA GLU A 253 -0.77 -15.84 -9.65
C GLU A 253 -2.06 -15.01 -9.59
N VAL A 254 -2.37 -14.40 -8.45
CA VAL A 254 -3.53 -13.50 -8.30
C VAL A 254 -3.46 -12.32 -9.27
N PHE A 255 -2.28 -11.76 -9.49
CA PHE A 255 -2.10 -10.68 -10.47
C PHE A 255 -2.33 -11.17 -11.91
N GLY A 256 -1.89 -12.39 -12.24
CA GLY A 256 -2.18 -13.05 -13.52
C GLY A 256 -3.68 -13.21 -13.75
N GLU A 257 -4.40 -13.76 -12.78
CA GLU A 257 -5.86 -13.92 -12.85
C GLU A 257 -6.58 -12.57 -13.05
N LEU A 258 -6.13 -11.51 -12.38
CA LEU A 258 -6.69 -10.17 -12.56
C LEU A 258 -6.40 -9.60 -13.95
N ALA A 259 -5.21 -9.86 -14.50
CA ALA A 259 -4.85 -9.44 -15.85
C ALA A 259 -5.72 -10.14 -16.90
N ASP A 260 -5.95 -11.44 -16.74
CA ASP A 260 -6.81 -12.23 -17.62
C ASP A 260 -8.27 -11.74 -17.56
N GLN A 261 -8.80 -11.49 -16.36
CA GLN A 261 -10.14 -10.90 -16.20
C GLN A 261 -10.25 -9.53 -16.87
N ASN A 262 -9.24 -8.68 -16.74
CA ASN A 262 -9.22 -7.37 -17.40
C ASN A 262 -9.18 -7.50 -18.92
N PHE A 263 -8.44 -8.48 -19.45
CA PHE A 263 -8.43 -8.76 -20.87
C PHE A 263 -9.80 -9.22 -21.38
N GLU A 264 -10.47 -10.13 -20.66
CA GLU A 264 -11.85 -10.52 -20.99
C GLU A 264 -12.82 -9.34 -20.99
N ASN A 265 -12.71 -8.46 -19.99
CA ASN A 265 -13.53 -7.25 -19.90
C ASN A 265 -13.25 -6.28 -21.06
N ALA A 266 -11.99 -6.13 -21.47
CA ALA A 266 -11.63 -5.32 -22.63
C ALA A 266 -12.24 -5.88 -23.93
N VAL A 267 -12.22 -7.20 -24.11
CA VAL A 267 -12.86 -7.87 -25.26
C VAL A 267 -14.39 -7.64 -25.24
N LYS A 268 -15.05 -7.79 -24.08
CA LYS A 268 -16.49 -7.51 -23.94
C LYS A 268 -16.83 -6.04 -24.27
N LEU A 269 -16.03 -5.10 -23.76
CA LEU A 269 -16.20 -3.67 -24.09
C LEU A 269 -16.03 -3.40 -25.58
N GLN A 270 -15.06 -4.06 -26.23
CA GLN A 270 -14.87 -3.95 -27.68
C GLN A 270 -16.08 -4.48 -28.47
N GLN A 271 -16.68 -5.59 -28.02
CA GLN A 271 -17.90 -6.14 -28.63
C GLN A 271 -19.07 -5.16 -28.51
N LEU A 272 -19.32 -4.61 -27.32
CA LEU A 272 -20.37 -3.61 -27.09
C LEU A 272 -20.16 -2.35 -27.93
N ALA A 273 -18.92 -1.88 -28.06
CA ALA A 273 -18.60 -0.73 -28.90
C ALA A 273 -18.92 -0.98 -30.38
N ARG A 274 -18.67 -2.20 -30.89
CA ARG A 274 -19.03 -2.59 -32.27
C ARG A 274 -20.53 -2.67 -32.47
N GLU A 275 -21.25 -3.23 -31.50
CA GLU A 275 -22.71 -3.33 -31.53
C GLU A 275 -23.37 -1.94 -31.55
N LEU A 276 -22.95 -1.04 -30.65
CA LEU A 276 -23.42 0.35 -30.62
C LEU A 276 -23.11 1.08 -31.93
N LYS A 277 -21.93 0.85 -32.51
CA LYS A 277 -21.58 1.42 -33.81
C LYS A 277 -22.52 0.94 -34.92
N ALA A 278 -22.76 -0.38 -34.99
CA ALA A 278 -23.68 -0.95 -35.98
C ALA A 278 -25.12 -0.43 -35.80
N GLN A 279 -25.57 -0.25 -34.55
CA GLN A 279 -26.87 0.36 -34.25
C GLN A 279 -26.92 1.83 -34.70
N GLY A 280 -25.86 2.61 -34.48
CA GLY A 280 -25.72 3.98 -34.99
C GLY A 280 -25.76 4.06 -36.51
N GLU A 281 -25.06 3.17 -37.20
CA GLU A 281 -25.09 3.08 -38.68
C GLU A 281 -26.48 2.71 -39.19
N SER A 282 -27.15 1.73 -38.56
CA SER A 282 -28.50 1.32 -38.92
C SER A 282 -29.55 2.43 -38.71
N THR A 283 -29.47 3.16 -37.60
CA THR A 283 -30.37 4.29 -37.32
C THR A 283 -30.13 5.46 -38.28
N THR A 284 -28.88 5.75 -38.62
CA THR A 284 -28.53 6.76 -39.63
C THR A 284 -29.11 6.39 -41.00
N ALA A 285 -28.91 5.14 -41.45
CA ALA A 285 -29.46 4.66 -42.72
C ALA A 285 -31.01 4.73 -42.74
N MET A 286 -31.67 4.48 -41.61
CA MET A 286 -33.11 4.65 -41.48
C MET A 286 -33.54 6.12 -41.62
N LEU A 287 -32.81 7.05 -41.01
CA LEU A 287 -33.07 8.49 -41.12
C LEU A 287 -32.85 8.98 -42.56
N ASP A 288 -31.80 8.54 -43.24
CA ASP A 288 -31.54 8.87 -44.66
C ASP A 288 -32.65 8.34 -45.58
N ALA A 289 -33.16 7.13 -45.29
CA ALA A 289 -34.31 6.57 -46.00
C ALA A 289 -35.59 7.38 -45.75
N PHE A 290 -35.80 7.87 -44.53
CA PHE A 290 -36.92 8.78 -44.24
C PHE A 290 -36.78 10.10 -44.97
N GLU A 291 -35.60 10.73 -44.94
CA GLU A 291 -35.33 11.99 -45.63
C GLU A 291 -35.56 11.88 -47.14
N SER A 292 -35.08 10.81 -47.77
CA SER A 292 -35.28 10.56 -49.20
C SER A 292 -36.73 10.22 -49.58
N SER A 293 -37.55 9.76 -48.62
CA SER A 293 -38.98 9.49 -48.85
C SER A 293 -39.87 10.72 -48.72
N LEU A 294 -39.37 11.80 -48.09
CA LEU A 294 -40.14 13.03 -47.96
C LEU A 294 -40.37 13.63 -49.36
N PRO A 295 -41.61 14.03 -49.70
CA PRO A 295 -41.87 14.68 -50.96
C PRO A 295 -41.02 15.96 -51.06
N PRO A 296 -40.55 16.33 -52.27
CA PRO A 296 -39.78 17.55 -52.44
C PRO A 296 -40.60 18.72 -51.91
N VAL A 297 -40.08 19.39 -50.87
CA VAL A 297 -40.73 20.57 -50.31
C VAL A 297 -40.66 21.65 -51.37
N GLU A 298 -41.82 22.06 -51.89
CA GLU A 298 -41.89 23.19 -52.81
C GLU A 298 -41.38 24.44 -52.09
N VAL A 299 -40.18 24.86 -52.45
CA VAL A 299 -39.63 26.14 -52.01
C VAL A 299 -40.46 27.26 -52.64
N GLU A 300 -40.59 28.41 -51.97
CA GLU A 300 -41.33 29.57 -52.52
C GLU A 300 -40.88 29.93 -53.94
N PHE A 301 -39.60 29.70 -54.26
CA PHE A 301 -39.05 29.84 -55.59
C PHE A 301 -39.70 28.89 -56.60
N SER A 302 -39.77 27.59 -56.31
CA SER A 302 -40.43 26.58 -57.17
C SER A 302 -41.89 26.92 -57.40
N ARG A 303 -42.57 27.39 -56.34
CA ARG A 303 -43.96 27.82 -56.40
C ARG A 303 -44.14 29.06 -57.29
N LYS A 304 -43.22 30.03 -57.22
CA LYS A 304 -43.19 31.20 -58.13
C LYS A 304 -42.89 30.80 -59.57
N LEU A 305 -41.95 29.87 -59.78
CA LEU A 305 -41.57 29.40 -61.10
C LEU A 305 -42.74 28.67 -61.78
N GLY A 306 -43.41 27.76 -61.06
CA GLY A 306 -44.60 27.07 -61.55
C GLY A 306 -45.75 28.03 -61.92
N GLY A 307 -45.87 29.17 -61.23
CA GLY A 307 -46.83 30.22 -61.59
C GLY A 307 -46.45 31.04 -62.85
N GLN A 308 -45.18 31.03 -63.25
CA GLN A 308 -44.66 31.77 -64.42
C GLN A 308 -44.54 30.90 -65.68
N VAL A 309 -44.48 29.57 -65.53
CA VAL A 309 -44.49 28.65 -66.67
C VAL A 309 -45.93 28.48 -67.15
N THR A 310 -46.34 29.34 -68.08
CA THR A 310 -47.53 29.09 -68.91
C THR A 310 -47.23 27.97 -69.89
N ASN A 311 -48.06 26.92 -69.91
CA ASN A 311 -47.99 25.87 -70.92
C ASN A 311 -48.00 26.50 -72.32
N ALA A 312 -46.89 26.37 -73.04
CA ALA A 312 -46.86 26.65 -74.47
C ALA A 312 -47.53 25.46 -75.16
N ASP A 313 -48.57 25.72 -75.96
CA ASP A 313 -49.22 24.70 -76.78
C ASP A 313 -48.18 24.09 -77.73
N ASP A 314 -47.90 22.81 -77.55
CA ASP A 314 -47.05 22.02 -78.43
C ASP A 314 -47.80 21.73 -79.74
N ASN A 315 -47.69 22.68 -80.67
CA ASN A 315 -48.31 22.61 -81.98
C ASN A 315 -47.54 21.73 -82.98
N GLU A 316 -46.39 21.16 -82.62
CA GLU A 316 -45.55 20.38 -83.56
C GLU A 316 -45.96 18.91 -83.69
N HIS A 317 -46.77 18.40 -82.77
CA HIS A 317 -47.17 16.98 -82.73
C HIS A 317 -48.57 16.67 -83.31
N MET A 318 -49.15 17.59 -84.09
CA MET A 318 -50.39 17.26 -84.82
C MET A 318 -50.13 16.14 -85.85
N PRO A 319 -50.82 14.99 -85.75
CA PRO A 319 -50.65 13.90 -86.71
C PRO A 319 -51.13 14.36 -88.09
N ARG A 320 -50.24 14.25 -89.08
CA ARG A 320 -50.56 14.45 -90.50
C ARG A 320 -51.37 13.28 -91.07
#